data_AF-A0A258MKK0-F1
#
_entry.id   AF-A0A258MKK0-F1
#
_cell.length_a   1.000
_cell.length_b   1.000
_cell.length_c   1.000
_cell.angle_alpha   90.00
_cell.angle_beta   90.00
_cell.angle_gamma   90.00
#
_symmetry.space_group_name_H-M   'P 1'
#
loop_
_entity.id
_entity.type
_entity.pdbx_description
1 polymer ?
#
loop_
_entity_poly.entity_id
_entity_poly.type
_entity_poly.pdbx_seq_one_letter_code
_entity_poly.pdbx_strand_id
1 'polypeptide(L)'
;MFNCTRTEKDYTENYELRIQPATKVQKAKVFLDGRDLDRMDEGGRQTVRTVVIARPNILITIEASFDPELIDGITYPAGKVATEISLNQVTGKLIKAETIQGGILGVHLGNGRKTTEEHCVPLLGENH
;
A
#
# COMPACT_ATOMS: atom_id res chain seq x y z
N MET A 1 10.23 -1.32 -11.34
CA MET A 1 10.38 -2.12 -10.11
C MET A 1 11.25 -1.31 -9.17
N PHE A 2 10.94 -1.29 -7.89
CA PHE A 2 11.66 -0.50 -6.89
C PHE A 2 11.99 -1.41 -5.71
N ASN A 3 13.19 -1.25 -5.16
CA ASN A 3 13.53 -1.83 -3.86
C ASN A 3 13.36 -0.74 -2.81
N CYS A 4 12.47 -0.99 -1.86
CA CYS A 4 12.06 -0.04 -0.86
C CYS A 4 12.57 -0.45 0.51
N THR A 5 13.08 0.51 1.27
CA THR A 5 13.50 0.37 2.66
C THR A 5 12.61 1.24 3.52
N ARG A 6 11.99 0.62 4.53
CA ARG A 6 11.22 1.28 5.58
C ARG A 6 11.95 1.08 6.90
N THR A 7 12.19 2.17 7.62
CA THR A 7 12.72 2.12 8.98
C THR A 7 11.70 2.71 9.94
N GLU A 8 11.25 1.90 10.91
CA GLU A 8 10.38 2.34 11.99
C GLU A 8 11.02 1.95 13.32
N LYS A 9 11.46 2.96 14.09
CA LYS A 9 12.28 2.79 15.30
C LYS A 9 13.54 1.95 14.97
N ASP A 10 13.70 0.81 15.63
CA ASP A 10 14.85 -0.09 15.49
C ASP A 10 14.62 -1.20 14.46
N TYR A 11 13.46 -1.19 13.78
CA TYR A 11 13.12 -2.18 12.77
C TYR A 11 13.30 -1.60 11.37
N THR A 12 14.11 -2.28 10.55
CA THR A 12 14.26 -1.98 9.12
C THR A 12 13.74 -3.14 8.30
N GLU A 13 12.87 -2.83 7.35
CA GLU A 13 12.28 -3.78 6.41
C GLU A 13 12.66 -3.38 4.99
N ASN A 14 13.00 -4.37 4.16
CA ASN A 14 13.19 -4.20 2.73
C ASN A 14 12.11 -4.99 1.99
N TYR A 15 11.53 -4.37 0.97
CA TYR A 15 10.50 -4.98 0.16
C TYR A 15 10.57 -4.51 -1.29
N GLU A 16 10.10 -5.34 -2.21
CA GLU A 16 9.98 -5.00 -3.62
C GLU A 16 8.63 -4.37 -3.91
N LEU A 17 8.64 -3.14 -4.43
CA LEU A 17 7.47 -2.47 -5.00
C LEU A 17 7.49 -2.59 -6.52
N ARG A 18 6.55 -3.36 -7.07
CA ARG A 18 6.36 -3.48 -8.52
C ARG A 18 5.07 -2.83 -8.95
N ILE A 19 5.16 -1.95 -9.94
CA ILE A 19 4.01 -1.24 -10.51
C ILE A 19 3.93 -1.64 -11.98
N GLN A 20 2.81 -2.22 -12.36
CA GLN A 20 2.48 -2.53 -13.75
C GLN A 20 1.46 -1.50 -14.25
N PRO A 21 1.81 -0.67 -15.24
CA PRO A 21 0.89 0.31 -15.81
C PRO A 21 -0.39 -0.33 -16.37
N ALA A 22 -1.47 0.43 -16.41
CA ALA A 22 -2.70 0.00 -17.07
C ALA A 22 -2.45 -0.21 -18.57
N THR A 23 -3.17 -1.16 -19.15
CA THR A 23 -3.26 -1.37 -20.60
C THR A 23 -4.70 -1.15 -21.04
N LYS A 24 -4.99 -1.23 -22.35
CA LYS A 24 -6.36 -1.12 -22.86
C LYS A 24 -7.32 -2.18 -22.29
N VAL A 25 -6.80 -3.30 -21.82
CA VAL A 25 -7.58 -4.47 -21.39
C VAL A 25 -7.48 -4.77 -19.89
N GLN A 26 -6.59 -4.06 -19.18
CA GLN A 26 -6.30 -4.35 -17.78
C GLN A 26 -5.99 -3.07 -17.01
N LYS A 27 -6.59 -2.90 -15.84
CA LYS A 27 -6.21 -1.83 -14.92
C LYS A 27 -4.76 -1.98 -14.45
N ALA A 28 -4.17 -0.89 -13.98
CA ALA A 28 -2.85 -0.92 -13.37
C ALA A 28 -2.83 -1.89 -12.17
N LYS A 29 -1.71 -2.56 -11.97
CA LYS A 29 -1.49 -3.45 -10.83
C LYS A 29 -0.31 -2.98 -10.00
N VAL A 30 -0.40 -3.20 -8.70
CA VAL A 30 0.65 -2.89 -7.74
C VAL A 30 0.92 -4.14 -6.93
N PHE A 31 2.18 -4.49 -6.80
CA PHE A 31 2.63 -5.67 -6.06
C PHE A 31 3.63 -5.27 -4.99
N LEU A 32 3.54 -5.91 -3.83
CA LEU A 32 4.54 -5.88 -2.77
C LEU A 32 5.08 -7.30 -2.58
N ASP A 33 6.38 -7.50 -2.77
CA ASP A 33 7.03 -8.82 -2.70
C ASP A 33 6.30 -9.90 -3.50
N GLY A 34 5.87 -9.54 -4.71
CA GLY A 34 5.12 -10.43 -5.61
C GLY A 34 3.62 -10.59 -5.27
N ARG A 35 3.14 -10.07 -4.13
CA ARG A 35 1.71 -10.10 -3.76
C ARG A 35 0.95 -8.96 -4.43
N ASP A 36 -0.02 -9.31 -5.27
CA ASP A 36 -0.97 -8.33 -5.86
C ASP A 36 -1.73 -7.61 -4.75
N LEU A 37 -1.79 -6.29 -4.81
CA LEU A 37 -2.53 -5.46 -3.85
C LEU A 37 -4.00 -5.27 -4.24
N ASP A 38 -4.44 -5.81 -5.37
CA ASP A 38 -5.84 -5.91 -5.73
C ASP A 38 -6.36 -7.31 -5.42
N ARG A 39 -6.94 -7.49 -4.23
CA ARG A 39 -7.35 -8.80 -3.70
C ARG A 39 -8.70 -8.72 -3.02
N MET A 40 -9.50 -9.73 -3.24
CA MET A 40 -10.76 -9.92 -2.54
C MET A 40 -10.83 -11.38 -2.11
N ASP A 41 -10.85 -11.61 -0.81
CA ASP A 41 -11.05 -12.93 -0.21
C ASP A 41 -11.97 -12.81 1.02
N GLU A 42 -12.15 -13.91 1.74
CA GLU A 42 -13.07 -13.98 2.89
C GLU A 42 -12.67 -13.05 4.04
N GLY A 43 -11.39 -12.65 4.13
CA GLY A 43 -10.87 -11.77 5.18
C GLY A 43 -10.95 -10.28 4.85
N GLY A 44 -11.46 -9.91 3.68
CA GLY A 44 -11.67 -8.51 3.31
C GLY A 44 -11.43 -8.21 1.84
N ARG A 45 -11.61 -6.93 1.51
CA ARG A 45 -11.49 -6.41 0.14
C ARG A 45 -10.41 -5.34 0.11
N GLN A 46 -9.39 -5.54 -0.71
CA GLN A 46 -8.38 -4.55 -1.02
C GLN A 46 -8.38 -4.26 -2.52
N THR A 47 -8.41 -2.99 -2.90
CA THR A 47 -8.48 -2.57 -4.29
C THR A 47 -7.52 -1.42 -4.55
N VAL A 48 -6.73 -1.55 -5.61
CA VAL A 48 -5.96 -0.45 -6.17
C VAL A 48 -6.93 0.42 -6.97
N ARG A 49 -7.22 1.62 -6.45
CA ARG A 49 -8.20 2.54 -7.03
C ARG A 49 -7.61 3.30 -8.21
N THR A 50 -6.44 3.90 -8.02
CA THR A 50 -5.79 4.74 -9.03
C THR A 50 -4.30 4.53 -8.99
N VAL A 51 -3.67 4.51 -10.18
CA VAL A 51 -2.22 4.60 -10.36
C VAL A 51 -1.95 5.67 -11.43
N VAL A 52 -1.31 6.76 -11.04
CA VAL A 52 -0.91 7.84 -11.95
C VAL A 52 0.61 7.85 -12.04
N ILE A 53 1.15 7.64 -13.24
CA ILE A 53 2.59 7.67 -13.50
C ILE A 53 2.88 8.94 -14.32
N ALA A 54 3.44 9.96 -13.66
CA ALA A 54 3.76 11.24 -14.29
C ALA A 54 5.12 11.72 -13.78
N ARG A 55 6.18 11.55 -14.59
CA ARG A 55 7.55 11.84 -14.15
C ARG A 55 7.67 13.27 -13.57
N PRO A 56 8.35 13.44 -12.42
CA PRO A 56 9.13 12.42 -11.69
C PRO A 56 8.31 11.57 -10.71
N ASN A 57 7.00 11.76 -10.59
CA ASN A 57 6.18 11.18 -9.53
C ASN A 57 5.34 9.98 -9.98
N ILE A 58 5.08 9.08 -9.04
CA ILE A 58 4.02 8.08 -9.13
C ILE A 58 3.08 8.29 -7.94
N LEU A 59 1.78 8.35 -8.22
CA LEU A 59 0.73 8.40 -7.21
C LEU A 59 -0.08 7.12 -7.27
N ILE A 60 -0.27 6.47 -6.12
CA ILE A 60 -1.07 5.25 -6.00
C ILE A 60 -2.08 5.47 -4.88
N THR A 61 -3.33 5.09 -5.12
CA THR A 61 -4.37 5.05 -4.08
C THR A 61 -4.91 3.62 -3.96
N ILE A 62 -4.97 3.14 -2.72
CA ILE A 62 -5.43 1.80 -2.37
C ILE A 62 -6.49 1.96 -1.30
N GLU A 63 -7.51 1.13 -1.36
CA GLU A 63 -8.55 1.06 -0.35
C GLU A 63 -8.70 -0.38 0.10
N ALA A 64 -8.64 -0.60 1.41
CA ALA A 64 -8.98 -1.85 2.05
C ALA A 64 -10.23 -1.66 2.93
N SER A 65 -11.13 -2.62 2.90
CA SER A 65 -12.30 -2.69 3.77
C SER A 65 -12.46 -4.09 4.35
N PHE A 66 -12.85 -4.16 5.61
CA PHE A 66 -13.02 -5.38 6.38
C PHE A 66 -14.43 -5.39 6.95
N ASP A 67 -15.09 -6.54 6.86
CA ASP A 67 -16.40 -6.73 7.48
C ASP A 67 -16.27 -6.79 9.00
N PRO A 68 -17.37 -6.65 9.76
CA PRO A 68 -17.34 -6.86 11.20
C PRO A 68 -16.88 -8.29 11.55
N GLU A 69 -16.05 -8.42 12.58
CA GLU A 69 -15.46 -9.71 12.98
C GLU A 69 -15.68 -9.97 14.48
N LEU A 70 -15.83 -11.25 14.84
CA LEU A 70 -15.83 -11.72 16.22
C LEU A 70 -14.58 -12.56 16.45
N ILE A 71 -13.63 -12.02 17.21
CA ILE A 71 -12.36 -12.69 17.52
C ILE A 71 -12.25 -12.81 19.03
N ASP A 72 -12.10 -14.03 19.53
CA ASP A 72 -11.99 -14.34 20.96
C ASP A 72 -13.09 -13.71 21.83
N GLY A 73 -14.32 -13.66 21.30
CA GLY A 73 -15.48 -13.07 21.98
C GLY A 73 -15.55 -11.54 21.93
N ILE A 74 -14.57 -10.88 21.31
CA ILE A 74 -14.55 -9.43 21.10
C ILE A 74 -15.13 -9.13 19.71
N THR A 75 -16.16 -8.28 19.67
CA THR A 75 -16.75 -7.81 18.41
C THR A 75 -16.02 -6.56 17.91
N TYR A 76 -15.46 -6.64 16.72
CA TYR A 76 -14.88 -5.53 16.00
C TYR A 76 -15.88 -5.04 14.93
N PRO A 77 -16.17 -3.73 14.85
CA PRO A 77 -17.02 -3.20 13.80
C PRO A 77 -16.32 -3.30 12.44
N ALA A 78 -17.04 -3.03 11.35
CA ALA A 78 -16.41 -2.91 10.04
C ALA A 78 -15.26 -1.89 10.05
N GLY A 79 -14.24 -2.16 9.25
CA GLY A 79 -13.03 -1.36 9.16
C GLY A 79 -12.73 -0.90 7.74
N LYS A 80 -12.00 0.21 7.63
CA LYS A 80 -11.49 0.72 6.37
C LYS A 80 -10.08 1.29 6.55
N VAL A 81 -9.22 1.03 5.58
CA VAL A 81 -7.91 1.67 5.44
C VAL A 81 -7.80 2.28 4.05
N ALA A 82 -7.56 3.59 3.99
CA ALA A 82 -7.22 4.28 2.75
C ALA A 82 -5.72 4.57 2.74
N THR A 83 -5.02 4.11 1.71
CA THR A 83 -3.58 4.28 1.56
C THR A 83 -3.30 5.13 0.32
N GLU A 84 -2.56 6.22 0.51
CA GLU A 84 -2.05 7.11 -0.53
C GLU A 84 -0.53 6.99 -0.55
N ILE A 85 0.05 6.65 -1.71
CA ILE A 85 1.49 6.55 -1.90
C ILE A 85 1.91 7.57 -2.94
N SER A 86 2.91 8.38 -2.60
CA SER A 86 3.60 9.29 -3.51
C SER A 86 5.07 8.91 -3.58
N LEU A 87 5.53 8.48 -4.76
CA LEU A 87 6.91 8.07 -5.01
C LEU A 87 7.55 9.03 -6.01
N ASN A 88 8.64 9.70 -5.60
CA ASN A 88 9.51 10.42 -6.52
C ASN A 88 10.56 9.45 -7.09
N GLN A 89 10.46 9.14 -8.37
CA GLN A 89 11.32 8.18 -9.07
C GLN A 89 12.78 8.63 -9.16
N VAL A 90 13.07 9.94 -9.02
CA VAL A 90 14.41 10.50 -9.16
C VAL A 90 15.14 10.49 -7.82
N THR A 91 14.48 10.94 -6.75
CA THR A 91 15.08 10.97 -5.40
C THR A 91 14.92 9.66 -4.64
N GLY A 92 14.03 8.79 -5.12
CA GLY A 92 13.63 7.57 -4.43
C GLY A 92 12.79 7.82 -3.17
N LYS A 93 12.37 9.05 -2.89
CA LYS A 93 11.53 9.34 -1.72
C LYS A 93 10.11 8.80 -1.94
N LEU A 94 9.67 7.91 -1.06
CA LEU A 94 8.29 7.42 -0.99
C LEU A 94 7.63 7.98 0.28
N ILE A 95 6.48 8.65 0.10
CA ILE A 95 5.61 9.06 1.19
C ILE A 95 4.37 8.16 1.15
N LYS A 96 4.08 7.49 2.26
CA LYS A 96 2.89 6.66 2.43
C LYS A 96 2.01 7.27 3.50
N ALA A 97 0.78 7.61 3.16
CA ALA A 97 -0.22 8.09 4.09
C ALA A 97 -1.35 7.06 4.21
N GLU A 98 -1.60 6.58 5.42
CA GLU A 98 -2.62 5.58 5.72
C GLU A 98 -3.65 6.19 6.66
N THR A 99 -4.92 6.10 6.28
CA THR A 99 -6.05 6.56 7.09
C THR A 99 -6.86 5.37 7.55
N ILE A 100 -6.83 5.10 8.86
CA ILE A 100 -7.54 3.97 9.49
C ILE A 100 -8.86 4.46 10.08
N GLN A 101 -9.93 3.71 9.81
CA GLN A 101 -11.27 3.97 10.32
C GLN A 101 -11.94 2.65 10.73
N GLY A 102 -12.18 2.45 12.02
CA GLY A 102 -12.87 1.28 12.56
C GLY A 102 -12.09 -0.02 12.42
N GLY A 103 -12.79 -1.15 12.53
CA GLY A 103 -12.15 -2.47 12.49
C GLY A 103 -11.26 -2.76 13.68
N ILE A 104 -10.67 -3.95 13.63
CA ILE A 104 -9.62 -4.37 14.56
C ILE A 104 -8.42 -3.42 14.53
N LEU A 105 -8.08 -2.88 13.35
CA LEU A 105 -6.99 -1.92 13.19
C LEU A 105 -7.29 -0.60 13.91
N GLY A 106 -8.49 -0.05 13.79
CA GLY A 106 -8.87 1.17 14.50
C GLY A 106 -8.88 1.01 16.02
N VAL A 107 -9.19 -0.19 16.53
CA VAL A 107 -9.15 -0.50 17.97
C VAL A 107 -7.72 -0.57 18.50
N HIS A 108 -6.80 -1.21 17.77
CA HIS A 108 -5.43 -1.45 18.26
C HIS A 108 -4.41 -0.39 17.86
N LEU A 109 -4.55 0.18 16.66
CA LEU A 109 -3.63 1.19 16.12
C LEU A 109 -4.18 2.62 16.24
N GLY A 110 -5.45 2.75 16.58
CA GLY A 110 -6.16 4.03 16.62
C GLY A 110 -6.70 4.46 15.25
N ASN A 111 -7.80 5.19 15.27
CA ASN A 111 -8.32 5.86 14.08
C ASN A 111 -7.50 7.11 13.75
N GLY A 112 -7.44 7.45 12.47
CA GLY A 112 -6.80 8.68 12.00
C GLY A 112 -5.83 8.44 10.86
N ARG A 113 -5.12 9.50 10.48
CA ARG A 113 -4.14 9.49 9.39
C ARG A 113 -2.73 9.44 9.94
N LYS A 114 -1.96 8.43 9.53
CA LYS A 114 -0.52 8.32 9.79
C LYS A 114 0.23 8.45 8.47
N THR A 115 1.34 9.18 8.49
CA THR A 115 2.21 9.33 7.32
C THR A 115 3.59 8.79 7.66
N THR A 116 4.15 7.96 6.79
CA THR A 116 5.52 7.45 6.86
C THR A 116 6.30 7.87 5.62
N GLU A 117 7.61 7.99 5.80
CA GLU A 117 8.56 8.22 4.72
C GLU A 117 9.46 7.00 4.60
N GLU A 118 9.71 6.60 3.36
CA GLU A 118 10.45 5.41 2.99
C GLU A 118 11.38 5.75 1.81
N HIS A 119 12.39 4.91 1.59
CA HIS A 119 13.34 5.11 0.50
C HIS A 119 13.25 3.97 -0.50
N CYS A 120 12.88 4.28 -1.74
CA CYS A 120 12.66 3.35 -2.83
C CYS A 120 13.55 3.67 -4.02
N VAL A 121 14.56 2.84 -4.25
CA VAL A 121 15.43 2.98 -5.41
C VAL A 121 14.88 2.18 -6.60
N PRO A 122 14.91 2.71 -7.83
CA PRO A 122 14.61 1.90 -9.00
C PRO A 122 15.59 0.74 -9.05
N LEU A 123 15.08 -0.48 -9.15
CA LEU A 123 15.91 -1.61 -9.56
C LEU A 123 16.19 -1.36 -11.04
N LEU A 124 17.41 -0.93 -11.35
CA LEU A 124 17.90 -0.86 -12.71
C LEU A 124 17.73 -2.26 -13.29
N GLY A 125 16.81 -2.41 -14.24
CA GLY A 125 16.78 -3.60 -15.05
C GLY A 125 18.12 -3.68 -15.76
N GLU A 126 18.85 -4.78 -15.58
CA GLU A 126 19.80 -5.20 -16.59
C GLU A 126 19.04 -5.23 -17.92
N ASN A 127 19.49 -4.41 -18.86
CA ASN A 127 19.08 -4.52 -20.25
C ASN A 127 19.50 -5.92 -20.71
N HIS A 128 18.55 -6.78 -21.07
CA HIS A 128 18.77 -7.84 -22.05
C HIS A 128 17.47 -8.16 -22.78
#